data_AF-A0A161JQ51-F1
#
_entry.id   AF-A0A161JQ51-F1
#
_cell.length_a   1.000
_cell.length_b   1.000
_cell.length_c   1.000
_cell.angle_alpha   90.00
_cell.angle_beta   90.00
_cell.angle_gamma   90.00
#
_symmetry.space_group_name_H-M   'P 1'
#
loop_
_entity.id
_entity.type
_entity.pdbx_description
1 polymer ?
#
loop_
_entity_poly.entity_id
_entity_poly.type
_entity_poly.pdbx_seq_one_letter_code
_entity_poly.pdbx_strand_id
1 'polypeptide(L)'
;MPTYDLKEIEARIETVLAEKGPRLGKELADDLYGVPHLALWQACYQSRKLHVSHFASYYLRFDITRDDQVRLSPSILRDFLSFTLFGLPGQRDKMIERQGTLSNMHREISREKLSVAQAVMKQVFVTLGRDIRSQLCAFIAGDLAYYLAHNEPREHVASGEMVKGSDIDIIIILSESLPEDVQARIDMEMTALKNFYLRHPEHRHEIDFICKRKSVMERQFQYSDIHDKIASKIAYESMFLGGSLTLYMEVRDAMVRTGVDRMIEGDFDHALKDRKNAMHKLLEAHNDTIDEETRSLFYFSQERVEFS
;
A
#
# COMPACT_ATOMS: atom_id res chain seq x y z
N MET A 1 -19.50 1.82 26.93
CA MET A 1 -18.23 2.48 26.55
C MET A 1 -18.40 3.97 26.78
N PRO A 2 -17.33 4.77 27.01
CA PRO A 2 -17.50 6.21 27.18
C PRO A 2 -18.16 6.81 25.94
N THR A 3 -19.26 7.53 26.14
CA THR A 3 -19.92 8.30 25.09
C THR A 3 -19.03 9.50 24.77
N TYR A 4 -18.51 9.56 23.55
CA TYR A 4 -17.68 10.68 23.11
C TYR A 4 -18.58 11.78 22.52
N ASP A 5 -18.49 12.99 23.08
CA ASP A 5 -19.13 14.16 22.46
C ASP A 5 -18.28 14.62 21.26
N LEU A 6 -18.77 14.37 20.05
CA LEU A 6 -18.08 14.75 18.82
C LEU A 6 -17.88 16.27 18.71
N LYS A 7 -18.76 17.09 19.31
CA LYS A 7 -18.60 18.55 19.32
C LYS A 7 -17.48 18.99 20.26
N GLU A 8 -17.34 18.32 21.40
CA GLU A 8 -16.22 18.57 22.30
C GLU A 8 -14.89 18.18 21.63
N ILE A 9 -14.86 17.04 20.93
CA ILE A 9 -13.70 16.62 20.15
C ILE A 9 -13.39 17.64 19.04
N GLU A 10 -14.39 18.11 18.29
CA GLU A 10 -14.22 19.15 17.27
C GLU A 10 -13.59 20.42 17.85
N ALA A 11 -14.08 20.93 18.98
CA ALA A 11 -13.53 22.12 19.62
C ALA A 11 -12.07 21.94 20.06
N ARG A 12 -11.72 20.74 20.53
CA ARG A 12 -10.33 20.39 20.88
C ARG A 12 -9.44 20.31 19.63
N ILE A 13 -9.93 19.76 18.52
CA ILE A 13 -9.23 19.75 17.22
C ILE A 13 -8.98 21.20 16.76
N GLU A 14 -9.99 22.07 16.82
CA GLU A 14 -9.83 23.49 16.45
C GLU A 14 -8.72 24.17 17.26
N THR A 15 -8.66 23.91 18.57
CA THR A 15 -7.63 24.45 19.45
C THR A 15 -6.24 23.97 19.02
N VAL A 16 -6.08 22.66 18.80
CA VAL A 16 -4.83 22.04 18.34
C VAL A 16 -4.37 22.65 17.02
N LEU A 17 -5.28 22.79 16.04
CA LEU A 17 -4.94 23.34 14.73
C LEU A 17 -4.62 24.84 14.80
N ALA A 18 -5.29 25.60 15.67
CA ALA A 18 -5.00 27.02 15.87
C ALA A 18 -3.59 27.23 16.43
N GLU A 19 -3.19 26.41 17.40
CA GLU A 19 -1.89 26.51 18.07
C GLU A 19 -0.75 25.94 17.23
N LYS A 20 -0.96 24.76 16.63
CA LYS A 20 0.11 23.95 16.00
C LYS A 20 0.09 24.00 14.47
N GLY A 21 -0.90 24.65 13.87
CA GLY A 21 -1.11 24.67 12.44
C GLY A 21 -1.71 23.35 11.91
N PRO A 22 -1.70 23.15 10.58
CA PRO A 22 -2.29 21.95 9.97
C PRO A 22 -1.67 20.65 10.47
N ARG A 23 -2.48 19.60 10.68
CA ARG A 23 -2.06 18.30 11.24
C ARG A 23 -2.60 17.12 10.45
N LEU A 24 -1.83 16.03 10.41
CA LEU A 24 -2.30 14.73 9.95
C LEU A 24 -3.27 14.11 10.96
N GLY A 25 -4.10 13.16 10.51
CA GLY A 25 -4.96 12.40 11.43
C GLY A 25 -4.18 11.72 12.56
N LYS A 26 -2.98 11.17 12.27
CA LYS A 26 -2.12 10.57 13.30
C LYS A 26 -1.59 11.59 14.31
N GLU A 27 -1.21 12.77 13.84
CA GLU A 27 -0.71 13.81 14.74
C GLU A 27 -1.83 14.39 15.60
N LEU A 28 -3.06 14.45 15.07
CA LEU A 28 -4.24 14.77 15.86
C LEU A 28 -4.54 13.68 16.90
N ALA A 29 -4.36 12.40 16.57
CA ALA A 29 -4.53 11.30 17.51
C ALA A 29 -3.49 11.36 18.64
N ASP A 30 -2.24 11.69 18.31
CA ASP A 30 -1.16 11.92 19.29
C ASP A 30 -1.46 13.13 20.18
N ASP A 31 -1.89 14.25 19.58
CA ASP A 31 -2.21 15.50 20.28
C ASP A 31 -3.48 15.37 21.15
N LEU A 32 -4.41 14.48 20.78
CA LEU A 32 -5.69 14.24 21.46
C LEU A 32 -5.74 12.82 22.05
N TYR A 33 -4.67 12.46 22.76
CA TYR A 33 -4.52 11.15 23.40
C TYR A 33 -5.78 10.72 24.18
N GLY A 34 -6.17 9.46 23.98
CA GLY A 34 -7.35 8.85 24.59
C GLY A 34 -8.67 9.04 23.81
N VAL A 35 -8.67 9.83 22.73
CA VAL A 35 -9.79 9.88 21.77
C VAL A 35 -9.64 8.72 20.77
N PRO A 36 -10.64 7.81 20.64
CA PRO A 36 -10.56 6.73 19.67
C PRO A 36 -10.49 7.26 18.24
N HIS A 37 -9.72 6.58 17.38
CA HIS A 37 -9.53 6.99 15.98
C HIS A 37 -10.85 7.16 15.22
N LEU A 38 -11.85 6.31 15.46
CA LEU A 38 -13.15 6.44 14.80
C LEU A 38 -13.89 7.71 15.24
N ALA A 39 -13.92 8.01 16.54
CA ALA A 39 -14.58 9.22 17.06
C ALA A 39 -13.84 10.48 16.59
N LEU A 40 -12.51 10.45 16.56
CA LEU A 40 -11.69 11.54 16.02
C LEU A 40 -11.96 11.76 14.53
N TRP A 41 -11.98 10.68 13.74
CA TRP A 41 -12.32 10.72 12.32
C TRP A 41 -13.73 11.26 12.08
N GLN A 42 -14.74 10.79 12.83
CA GLN A 42 -16.11 11.29 12.75
C GLN A 42 -16.18 12.79 13.04
N ALA A 43 -15.55 13.26 14.12
CA ALA A 43 -15.52 14.67 14.47
C ALA A 43 -14.88 15.53 13.37
N CYS A 44 -13.78 15.06 12.77
CA CYS A 44 -13.14 15.75 11.65
C CYS A 44 -14.03 15.85 10.41
N TYR A 45 -14.66 14.75 9.99
CA TYR A 45 -15.42 14.68 8.73
C TYR A 45 -16.87 15.18 8.84
N GLN A 46 -17.42 15.28 10.07
CA GLN A 46 -18.70 15.95 10.31
C GLN A 46 -18.54 17.47 10.50
N SER A 47 -17.33 17.95 10.80
CA SER A 47 -17.06 19.38 10.97
C SER A 47 -17.28 20.15 9.67
N ARG A 48 -17.95 21.30 9.78
CA ARG A 48 -18.06 22.29 8.69
C ARG A 48 -16.99 23.37 8.76
N LYS A 49 -16.15 23.34 9.79
CA LYS A 49 -15.15 24.36 10.07
C LYS A 49 -13.77 23.97 9.58
N LEU A 50 -13.49 22.67 9.48
CA LEU A 50 -12.18 22.18 9.04
C LEU A 50 -12.05 22.19 7.52
N HIS A 51 -10.87 22.56 7.05
CA HIS A 51 -10.40 22.22 5.72
C HIS A 51 -9.71 20.87 5.75
N VAL A 52 -10.04 20.03 4.76
CA VAL A 52 -9.48 18.69 4.59
C VAL A 52 -8.72 18.66 3.27
N SER A 53 -7.49 18.16 3.29
CA SER A 53 -6.71 17.87 2.09
C SER A 53 -6.26 16.42 2.07
N HIS A 54 -6.59 15.71 1.01
CA HIS A 54 -6.19 14.32 0.78
C HIS A 54 -5.04 14.28 -0.21
N PHE A 55 -4.07 13.41 0.04
CA PHE A 55 -2.94 13.20 -0.86
C PHE A 55 -2.54 11.73 -1.05
N ALA A 56 -3.44 10.80 -0.70
CA ALA A 56 -3.32 9.38 -1.07
C ALA A 56 -3.64 9.17 -2.55
N SER A 57 -3.00 8.16 -3.15
CA SER A 57 -3.50 7.50 -4.36
C SER A 57 -4.09 6.16 -3.95
N TYR A 58 -5.33 5.90 -4.34
CA TYR A 58 -5.97 4.62 -4.03
C TYR A 58 -5.56 3.56 -5.04
N TYR A 59 -5.38 2.33 -4.56
CA TYR A 59 -5.14 1.17 -5.40
C TYR A 59 -5.92 -0.04 -4.90
N LEU A 60 -6.17 -0.98 -5.81
CA LEU A 60 -6.95 -2.18 -5.53
C LEU A 60 -6.20 -3.07 -4.54
N ARG A 61 -6.89 -3.68 -3.58
CA ARG A 61 -6.36 -4.74 -2.72
C ARG A 61 -7.38 -5.86 -2.67
N PHE A 62 -6.92 -7.09 -2.89
CA PHE A 62 -7.76 -8.27 -2.72
C PHE A 62 -7.65 -8.79 -1.29
N ASP A 63 -8.80 -9.07 -0.68
CA ASP A 63 -8.92 -9.57 0.69
C ASP A 63 -9.65 -10.91 0.68
N ILE A 64 -8.90 -12.00 0.88
CA ILE A 64 -9.42 -13.37 0.90
C ILE A 64 -10.42 -13.62 2.02
N THR A 65 -10.50 -12.74 3.02
CA THR A 65 -11.37 -12.90 4.19
C THR A 65 -12.79 -12.38 3.96
N ARG A 66 -13.10 -11.87 2.75
CA ARG A 66 -14.40 -11.32 2.39
C ARG A 66 -15.03 -12.02 1.19
N ASP A 67 -16.36 -11.96 1.15
CA ASP A 67 -17.15 -12.51 0.05
C ASP A 67 -16.95 -11.71 -1.26
N ASP A 68 -16.89 -10.38 -1.19
CA ASP A 68 -16.67 -9.50 -2.36
C ASP A 68 -15.20 -9.46 -2.79
N GLN A 69 -14.27 -9.87 -1.90
CA GLN A 69 -12.83 -9.98 -2.10
C GLN A 69 -12.09 -8.70 -2.51
N VAL A 70 -12.77 -7.56 -2.69
CA VAL A 70 -12.17 -6.34 -3.24
C VAL A 70 -12.27 -5.17 -2.27
N ARG A 71 -11.16 -4.45 -2.07
CA ARG A 71 -11.13 -3.17 -1.33
C ARG A 71 -10.16 -2.18 -1.97
N LEU A 72 -10.22 -0.93 -1.53
CA LEU A 72 -9.22 0.10 -1.84
C LEU A 72 -8.27 0.30 -0.68
N SER A 73 -6.97 0.23 -0.95
CA SER A 73 -5.89 0.67 -0.06
C SER A 73 -5.48 2.11 -0.43
N PRO A 74 -5.06 2.95 0.54
CA PRO A 74 -5.13 2.71 1.98
C PRO A 74 -6.58 2.57 2.49
N SER A 75 -6.78 1.87 3.62
CA SER A 75 -8.09 1.79 4.28
C SER A 75 -8.59 3.18 4.71
N ILE A 76 -9.80 3.28 5.25
CA ILE A 76 -10.33 4.57 5.73
C ILE A 76 -9.46 5.08 6.90
N LEU A 77 -9.06 4.19 7.81
CA LEU A 77 -8.17 4.53 8.93
C LEU A 77 -6.79 4.95 8.44
N ARG A 78 -6.14 4.17 7.58
CA ARG A 78 -4.79 4.49 7.09
C ARG A 78 -4.77 5.79 6.27
N ASP A 79 -5.80 6.01 5.45
CA ASP A 79 -5.99 7.26 4.72
C ASP A 79 -6.15 8.45 5.67
N PHE A 80 -6.96 8.30 6.72
CA PHE A 80 -7.13 9.32 7.76
C PHE A 80 -5.83 9.65 8.49
N LEU A 81 -5.14 8.61 8.99
CA LEU A 81 -3.97 8.79 9.84
C LEU A 81 -2.76 9.31 9.07
N SER A 82 -2.51 8.78 7.87
CA SER A 82 -1.24 8.99 7.17
C SER A 82 -1.34 9.90 5.95
N PHE A 83 -2.53 10.06 5.37
CA PHE A 83 -2.70 10.74 4.07
C PHE A 83 -3.76 11.85 4.04
N THR A 84 -4.35 12.18 5.18
CA THR A 84 -5.33 13.25 5.31
C THR A 84 -4.80 14.35 6.23
N LEU A 85 -4.72 15.57 5.69
CA LEU A 85 -4.29 16.76 6.41
C LEU A 85 -5.49 17.65 6.75
N PHE A 86 -5.57 18.08 7.99
CA PHE A 86 -6.61 18.96 8.52
C PHE A 86 -6.03 20.33 8.83
N GLY A 87 -6.80 21.39 8.58
CA GLY A 87 -6.44 22.76 8.92
C GLY A 87 -7.67 23.64 9.12
N LEU A 88 -7.46 24.84 9.64
CA LEU A 88 -8.51 25.84 9.83
C LEU A 88 -8.63 26.79 8.63
N PRO A 89 -9.75 27.51 8.49
CA PRO A 89 -9.86 28.61 7.54
C PRO A 89 -8.72 29.62 7.77
N GLY A 90 -8.04 30.00 6.68
CA GLY A 90 -6.85 30.85 6.74
C GLY A 90 -5.51 30.10 6.84
N GLN A 91 -5.51 28.77 6.98
CA GLN A 91 -4.28 27.96 7.01
C GLN A 91 -3.94 27.29 5.67
N ARG A 92 -4.62 27.67 4.58
CA ARG A 92 -4.51 27.00 3.27
C ARG A 92 -3.07 26.93 2.75
N ASP A 93 -2.29 28.01 2.86
CA ASP A 93 -0.91 28.03 2.37
C ASP A 93 -0.02 27.07 3.17
N LYS A 94 -0.19 27.04 4.49
CA LYS A 94 0.50 26.08 5.37
C LYS A 94 0.12 24.64 5.05
N MET A 95 -1.15 24.40 4.66
CA MET A 95 -1.61 23.08 4.24
C MET A 95 -0.93 22.63 2.94
N ILE A 96 -0.84 23.52 1.95
CA ILE A 96 -0.18 23.23 0.66
C ILE A 96 1.29 22.91 0.87
N GLU A 97 1.99 23.72 1.67
CA GLU A 97 3.40 23.49 2.00
C GLU A 97 3.60 22.14 2.70
N ARG A 98 2.80 21.86 3.74
CA ARG A 98 2.89 20.61 4.51
C ARG A 98 2.57 19.39 3.66
N GLN A 99 1.55 19.46 2.80
CA GLN A 99 1.24 18.40 1.84
C GLN A 99 2.40 18.14 0.87
N GLY A 100 3.07 19.21 0.39
CA GLY A 100 4.25 19.10 -0.45
C GLY A 100 5.39 18.36 0.26
N THR A 101 5.70 18.74 1.50
CA THR A 101 6.72 18.08 2.33
C THR A 101 6.42 16.61 2.55
N LEU A 102 5.19 16.27 2.93
CA LEU A 102 4.77 14.88 3.17
C LEU A 102 4.82 14.03 1.89
N SER A 103 4.35 14.57 0.77
CA SER A 103 4.38 13.88 -0.52
C SER A 103 5.82 13.64 -0.98
N ASN A 104 6.73 14.60 -0.76
CA ASN A 104 8.15 14.44 -1.09
C ASN A 104 8.83 13.40 -0.19
N MET A 105 8.51 13.37 1.11
CA MET A 105 9.02 12.35 2.03
C MET A 105 8.66 10.93 1.55
N HIS A 106 7.40 10.66 1.19
CA HIS A 106 6.99 9.33 0.67
C HIS A 106 7.73 8.97 -0.63
N ARG A 107 7.95 9.94 -1.52
CA ARG A 107 8.73 9.74 -2.74
C ARG A 107 10.19 9.44 -2.44
N GLU A 108 10.81 10.13 -1.48
CA GLU A 108 12.19 9.89 -1.07
C GLU A 108 12.36 8.49 -0.47
N ILE A 109 11.46 8.08 0.44
CA ILE A 109 11.45 6.73 1.01
C ILE A 109 11.27 5.67 -0.09
N SER A 110 10.33 5.91 -1.02
CA SER A 110 10.11 5.00 -2.15
C SER A 110 11.36 4.89 -3.03
N ARG A 111 12.06 5.99 -3.29
CA ARG A 111 13.33 5.99 -4.05
C ARG A 111 14.45 5.25 -3.35
N GLU A 112 14.57 5.39 -2.03
CA GLU A 112 15.53 4.62 -1.22
C GLU A 112 15.26 3.11 -1.36
N LYS A 113 14.02 2.68 -1.19
CA LYS A 113 13.63 1.27 -1.31
C LYS A 113 13.78 0.74 -2.74
N LEU A 114 13.50 1.56 -3.75
CA LEU A 114 13.78 1.20 -5.14
C LEU A 114 15.27 1.01 -5.39
N SER A 115 16.14 1.81 -4.77
CA SER A 115 17.59 1.62 -4.85
C SER A 115 18.02 0.29 -4.23
N VAL A 116 17.37 -0.13 -3.13
CA VAL A 116 17.59 -1.45 -2.52
C VAL A 116 17.19 -2.56 -3.49
N ALA A 117 16.00 -2.47 -4.10
CA ALA A 117 15.53 -3.46 -5.06
C ALA A 117 16.44 -3.56 -6.29
N GLN A 118 16.94 -2.42 -6.78
CA GLN A 118 17.92 -2.37 -7.87
C GLN A 118 19.24 -3.03 -7.48
N ALA A 119 19.72 -2.82 -6.25
CA ALA A 119 20.94 -3.46 -5.74
C ALA A 119 20.77 -4.98 -5.65
N VAL A 120 19.64 -5.45 -5.13
CA VAL A 120 19.27 -6.87 -5.06
C VAL A 120 19.28 -7.49 -6.45
N MET A 121 18.57 -6.89 -7.41
CA MET A 121 18.53 -7.44 -8.77
C MET A 121 19.88 -7.36 -9.47
N LYS A 122 20.69 -6.32 -9.22
CA LYS A 122 22.06 -6.24 -9.74
C LYS A 122 22.90 -7.40 -9.24
N GLN A 123 22.79 -7.77 -7.96
CA GLN A 123 23.51 -8.91 -7.39
C GLN A 123 23.08 -10.24 -8.02
N VAL A 124 21.77 -10.46 -8.16
CA VAL A 124 21.24 -11.63 -8.89
C VAL A 124 21.75 -11.64 -10.34
N PHE A 125 21.75 -10.49 -11.02
CA PHE A 125 22.22 -10.39 -12.41
C PHE A 125 23.72 -10.61 -12.57
N VAL A 126 24.54 -10.41 -11.55
CA VAL A 126 25.97 -10.73 -11.61
C VAL A 126 26.21 -12.24 -11.63
N THR A 127 25.38 -13.02 -10.93
CA THR A 127 25.48 -14.49 -10.91
C THR A 127 24.89 -15.13 -12.17
N LEU A 128 24.17 -14.36 -12.99
CA LEU A 128 23.52 -14.79 -14.23
C LEU A 128 24.28 -14.32 -15.47
N GLY A 129 24.47 -15.22 -16.44
CA GLY A 129 25.05 -14.87 -17.73
C GLY A 129 24.18 -13.87 -18.51
N ARG A 130 24.78 -13.15 -19.48
CA ARG A 130 24.05 -12.18 -20.33
C ARG A 130 22.86 -12.81 -21.06
N ASP A 131 23.02 -14.05 -21.54
CA ASP A 131 21.99 -14.76 -22.28
C ASP A 131 20.78 -15.14 -21.43
N ILE A 132 20.99 -15.33 -20.12
CA ILE A 132 19.90 -15.57 -19.17
C ILE A 132 19.17 -14.25 -18.88
N ARG A 133 19.94 -13.16 -18.66
CA ARG A 133 19.38 -11.84 -18.35
C ARG A 133 18.51 -11.25 -19.45
N SER A 134 18.78 -11.58 -20.72
CA SER A 134 17.94 -11.16 -21.85
C SER A 134 16.64 -11.96 -21.98
N GLN A 135 16.48 -13.03 -21.21
CA GLN A 135 15.34 -13.95 -21.25
C GLN A 135 14.52 -13.96 -19.94
N LEU A 136 14.77 -13.00 -19.06
CA LEU A 136 13.98 -12.75 -17.87
C LEU A 136 13.68 -11.26 -17.75
N CYS A 137 12.63 -10.89 -17.03
CA CYS A 137 12.38 -9.52 -16.63
C CYS A 137 11.98 -9.47 -15.15
N ALA A 138 12.36 -8.40 -14.48
CA ALA A 138 11.99 -8.12 -13.11
C ALA A 138 11.23 -6.80 -13.03
N PHE A 139 10.23 -6.73 -12.16
CA PHE A 139 9.47 -5.52 -11.88
C PHE A 139 9.01 -5.44 -10.43
N ILE A 140 8.70 -4.22 -10.00
CA ILE A 140 8.21 -3.87 -8.66
C ILE A 140 6.69 -3.80 -8.66
N ALA A 141 6.06 -4.17 -7.55
CA ALA A 141 4.64 -3.96 -7.29
C ALA A 141 4.40 -3.28 -5.92
N GLY A 142 3.13 -3.18 -5.51
CA GLY A 142 2.78 -2.68 -4.18
C GLY A 142 3.01 -1.17 -3.99
N ASP A 143 3.23 -0.74 -2.75
CA ASP A 143 3.35 0.68 -2.38
C ASP A 143 4.44 1.42 -3.17
N LEU A 144 5.54 0.73 -3.52
CA LEU A 144 6.65 1.32 -4.28
C LEU A 144 6.23 1.70 -5.71
N ALA A 145 5.31 0.96 -6.32
CA ALA A 145 4.81 1.28 -7.66
C ALA A 145 3.98 2.58 -7.69
N TYR A 146 3.38 2.97 -6.55
CA TYR A 146 2.60 4.20 -6.39
C TYR A 146 3.37 5.34 -5.69
N TYR A 147 4.65 5.15 -5.35
CA TYR A 147 5.43 6.08 -4.53
C TYR A 147 4.80 6.39 -3.15
N LEU A 148 4.13 5.40 -2.56
CA LEU A 148 3.46 5.51 -1.26
C LEU A 148 4.22 4.81 -0.13
N ALA A 149 5.48 4.44 -0.36
CA ALA A 149 6.25 3.74 0.66
C ALA A 149 6.43 4.61 1.93
N HIS A 150 6.46 3.95 3.08
CA HIS A 150 6.75 4.56 4.38
C HIS A 150 7.74 3.72 5.18
N ASN A 151 8.30 4.33 6.23
CA ASN A 151 9.28 3.73 7.14
C ASN A 151 8.71 3.56 8.55
N GLU A 152 7.37 3.55 8.71
CA GLU A 152 6.76 3.37 10.03
C GLU A 152 7.17 1.99 10.57
N PRO A 153 7.86 1.92 11.73
CA PRO A 153 8.38 0.66 12.24
C PRO A 153 7.23 -0.30 12.57
N ARG A 154 7.33 -1.54 12.10
CA ARG A 154 6.39 -2.61 12.46
C ARG A 154 7.14 -3.90 12.72
N GLU A 155 6.52 -4.79 13.49
CA GLU A 155 7.04 -6.14 13.73
C GLU A 155 6.73 -7.04 12.51
N HIS A 156 7.73 -7.78 12.04
CA HIS A 156 7.53 -8.80 11.02
C HIS A 156 7.02 -10.09 11.67
N VAL A 157 5.77 -10.45 11.37
CA VAL A 157 5.01 -11.51 12.05
C VAL A 157 5.76 -12.84 12.14
N ALA A 158 6.47 -13.24 11.09
CA ALA A 158 7.13 -14.54 11.05
C ALA A 158 8.47 -14.59 11.80
N SER A 159 9.14 -13.45 12.03
CA SER A 159 10.47 -13.44 12.68
C SER A 159 10.55 -12.63 13.96
N GLY A 160 9.54 -11.81 14.28
CA GLY A 160 9.57 -10.86 15.40
C GLY A 160 10.56 -9.70 15.21
N GLU A 161 11.12 -9.53 14.00
CA GLU A 161 12.11 -8.48 13.73
C GLU A 161 11.39 -7.17 13.43
N MET A 162 11.98 -6.05 13.87
CA MET A 162 11.46 -4.72 13.54
C MET A 162 11.88 -4.33 12.12
N VAL A 163 10.92 -4.09 11.23
CA VAL A 163 11.15 -3.69 9.84
C VAL A 163 10.74 -2.24 9.59
N LYS A 164 11.38 -1.61 8.60
CA LYS A 164 11.10 -0.22 8.19
C LYS A 164 9.90 -0.18 7.24
N GLY A 165 8.67 -0.22 7.77
CA GLY A 165 7.44 0.03 7.02
C GLY A 165 7.23 -0.87 5.80
N SER A 166 6.85 -0.27 4.66
CA SER A 166 6.42 -0.98 3.44
C SER A 166 7.41 -2.03 2.91
N ASP A 167 6.86 -3.09 2.34
CA ASP A 167 7.62 -4.18 1.74
C ASP A 167 8.19 -3.80 0.37
N ILE A 168 9.20 -4.55 -0.06
CA ILE A 168 9.78 -4.45 -1.40
C ILE A 168 9.35 -5.69 -2.19
N ASP A 169 8.27 -5.57 -2.94
CA ASP A 169 7.73 -6.64 -3.78
C ASP A 169 8.45 -6.72 -5.14
N ILE A 170 9.19 -7.81 -5.38
CA ILE A 170 9.92 -8.06 -6.63
C ILE A 170 9.35 -9.27 -7.35
N ILE A 171 8.87 -9.07 -8.58
CA ILE A 171 8.37 -10.16 -9.42
C ILE A 171 9.36 -10.38 -10.55
N ILE A 172 9.72 -11.64 -10.75
CA ILE A 172 10.66 -12.08 -11.78
C ILE A 172 9.92 -13.04 -12.72
N ILE A 173 9.87 -12.67 -14.00
CA ILE A 173 9.27 -13.48 -15.06
C ILE A 173 10.38 -14.06 -15.93
N LEU A 174 10.32 -15.38 -16.11
CA LEU A 174 11.25 -16.15 -16.92
C LEU A 174 10.60 -16.54 -18.24
N SER A 175 11.35 -16.43 -19.34
CA SER A 175 10.99 -17.06 -20.61
C SER A 175 10.95 -18.58 -20.46
N GLU A 176 10.09 -19.24 -21.26
CA GLU A 176 10.02 -20.71 -21.30
C GLU A 176 11.30 -21.35 -21.86
N SER A 177 12.09 -20.60 -22.63
CA SER A 177 13.36 -21.07 -23.20
C SER A 177 14.48 -21.25 -22.17
N LEU A 178 14.31 -20.71 -20.94
CA LEU A 178 15.27 -20.91 -19.87
C LEU A 178 15.11 -22.29 -19.23
N PRO A 179 16.20 -23.02 -18.93
CA PRO A 179 16.07 -24.29 -18.22
C PRO A 179 15.58 -24.09 -16.76
N GLU A 180 14.98 -25.13 -16.19
CA GLU A 180 14.35 -25.06 -14.86
C GLU A 180 15.33 -24.77 -13.72
N ASP A 181 16.59 -25.17 -13.87
CA ASP A 181 17.65 -24.91 -12.89
C ASP A 181 17.90 -23.40 -12.67
N VAL A 182 17.64 -22.58 -13.68
CA VAL A 182 17.76 -21.12 -13.59
C VAL A 182 16.78 -20.54 -12.56
N GLN A 183 15.54 -21.03 -12.54
CA GLN A 183 14.55 -20.57 -11.57
C GLN A 183 15.00 -20.91 -10.14
N ALA A 184 15.41 -22.16 -9.90
CA ALA A 184 15.88 -22.60 -8.58
C ALA A 184 17.09 -21.80 -8.08
N ARG A 185 18.01 -21.44 -9.00
CA ARG A 185 19.15 -20.57 -8.68
C ARG A 185 18.72 -19.17 -8.28
N ILE A 186 17.77 -18.58 -9.01
CA ILE A 186 17.22 -17.24 -8.66
C ILE A 186 16.52 -17.30 -7.31
N ASP A 187 15.70 -18.32 -7.06
CA ASP A 187 14.96 -18.47 -5.80
C ASP A 187 15.91 -18.60 -4.60
N MET A 188 17.00 -19.36 -4.75
CA MET A 188 18.01 -19.52 -3.70
C MET A 188 18.72 -18.18 -3.39
N GLU A 189 19.17 -17.46 -4.43
CA GLU A 189 19.85 -16.16 -4.25
C GLU A 189 18.91 -15.11 -3.67
N MET A 190 17.68 -15.02 -4.17
CA MET A 190 16.67 -14.09 -3.66
C MET A 190 16.29 -14.40 -2.21
N THR A 191 16.21 -15.68 -1.83
CA THR A 191 15.97 -16.08 -0.43
C THR A 191 17.13 -15.67 0.48
N ALA A 192 18.37 -15.82 0.03
CA ALA A 192 19.54 -15.36 0.78
C ALA A 192 19.52 -13.84 0.96
N LEU A 193 19.20 -13.09 -0.08
CA LEU A 193 19.10 -11.62 -0.05
C LEU A 193 17.95 -11.14 0.83
N LYS A 194 16.77 -11.77 0.75
CA LYS A 194 15.64 -11.51 1.65
C LYS A 194 16.08 -11.61 3.11
N ASN A 195 16.74 -12.71 3.48
CA ASN A 195 17.21 -12.92 4.86
C ASN A 195 18.29 -11.90 5.27
N PHE A 196 19.19 -11.53 4.37
CA PHE A 196 20.20 -10.51 4.62
C PHE A 196 19.56 -9.15 4.92
N TYR A 197 18.71 -8.63 4.02
CA TYR A 197 18.11 -7.30 4.17
C TYR A 197 17.13 -7.20 5.35
N LEU A 198 16.44 -8.30 5.67
CA LEU A 198 15.53 -8.37 6.81
C LEU A 198 16.29 -8.21 8.14
N ARG A 199 17.44 -8.90 8.29
CA ARG A 199 18.19 -8.96 9.56
C ARG A 199 19.30 -7.94 9.69
N HIS A 200 19.75 -7.32 8.58
CA HIS A 200 20.86 -6.38 8.62
C HIS A 200 20.47 -5.14 9.45
N PRO A 201 21.23 -4.78 10.50
CA PRO A 201 20.85 -3.70 11.43
C PRO A 201 20.57 -2.35 10.76
N GLU A 202 21.28 -2.05 9.67
CA GLU A 202 21.16 -0.78 8.96
C GLU A 202 20.03 -0.77 7.91
N HIS A 203 19.61 -1.95 7.41
CA HIS A 203 18.60 -2.05 6.37
C HIS A 203 17.21 -2.27 6.99
N ARG A 204 17.00 -3.45 7.61
CA ARG A 204 15.71 -3.88 8.15
C ARG A 204 14.56 -3.72 7.14
N HIS A 205 14.81 -4.17 5.91
CA HIS A 205 13.84 -4.16 4.83
C HIS A 205 13.28 -5.56 4.62
N GLU A 206 11.96 -5.66 4.54
CA GLU A 206 11.27 -6.87 4.09
C GLU A 206 11.25 -6.87 2.56
N ILE A 207 11.87 -7.90 1.96
CA ILE A 207 11.85 -8.13 0.52
C ILE A 207 10.99 -9.36 0.29
N ASP A 208 9.93 -9.20 -0.49
CA ASP A 208 9.13 -10.31 -0.97
C ASP A 208 9.35 -10.49 -2.46
N PHE A 209 9.37 -11.75 -2.89
CA PHE A 209 9.59 -12.04 -4.29
C PHE A 209 8.79 -13.23 -4.80
N ILE A 210 8.47 -13.16 -6.09
CA ILE A 210 7.83 -14.25 -6.83
C ILE A 210 8.62 -14.46 -8.11
N CYS A 211 9.13 -15.67 -8.31
CA CYS A 211 9.73 -16.09 -9.57
C CYS A 211 8.79 -17.07 -10.27
N LYS A 212 8.45 -16.79 -11.53
CA LYS A 212 7.56 -17.66 -12.31
C LYS A 212 7.78 -17.56 -13.81
N ARG A 213 7.24 -18.52 -14.53
CA ARG A 213 7.24 -18.56 -15.99
C ARG A 213 6.27 -17.54 -16.60
N LYS A 214 6.56 -17.08 -17.82
CA LYS A 214 5.68 -16.20 -18.60
C LYS A 214 4.30 -16.83 -18.80
N SER A 215 4.24 -18.09 -19.20
CA SER A 215 2.98 -18.82 -19.42
C SER A 215 2.09 -18.87 -18.17
N VAL A 216 2.69 -18.99 -16.99
CA VAL A 216 1.98 -18.93 -15.71
C VAL A 216 1.32 -17.58 -15.52
N MET A 217 2.05 -16.48 -15.79
CA MET A 217 1.48 -15.14 -15.72
C MET A 217 0.35 -14.93 -16.74
N GLU A 218 0.54 -15.35 -17.99
CA GLU A 218 -0.48 -15.22 -19.02
C GLU A 218 -1.75 -16.02 -18.71
N ARG A 219 -1.61 -17.21 -18.12
CA ARG A 219 -2.74 -18.00 -17.66
C ARG A 219 -3.46 -17.34 -16.48
N GLN A 220 -2.75 -16.63 -15.61
CA GLN A 220 -3.38 -15.86 -14.53
C GLN A 220 -4.20 -14.67 -15.02
N PHE A 221 -3.95 -14.19 -16.25
CA PHE A 221 -4.79 -13.16 -16.88
C PHE A 221 -6.19 -13.65 -17.29
N GLN A 222 -6.51 -14.93 -17.08
CA GLN A 222 -7.90 -15.41 -17.15
C GLN A 222 -8.76 -14.82 -16.02
N TYR A 223 -8.13 -14.30 -14.94
CA TYR A 223 -8.81 -13.57 -13.87
C TYR A 223 -9.94 -14.39 -13.22
N SER A 224 -9.72 -15.72 -13.11
CA SER A 224 -10.78 -16.68 -12.81
C SER A 224 -11.02 -16.90 -11.33
N ASP A 225 -9.96 -16.80 -10.53
CA ASP A 225 -9.98 -16.93 -9.08
C ASP A 225 -9.18 -15.79 -8.41
N ILE A 226 -9.19 -15.75 -7.07
CA ILE A 226 -8.51 -14.70 -6.31
C ILE A 226 -6.98 -14.67 -6.56
N HIS A 227 -6.34 -15.81 -6.81
CA HIS A 227 -4.90 -15.86 -7.07
C HIS A 227 -4.57 -15.28 -8.44
N ASP A 228 -5.39 -15.57 -9.44
CA ASP A 228 -5.35 -14.96 -10.77
C ASP A 228 -5.55 -13.45 -10.67
N LYS A 229 -6.53 -12.99 -9.89
CA LYS A 229 -6.81 -11.56 -9.67
C LYS A 229 -5.61 -10.84 -9.07
N ILE A 230 -5.03 -11.39 -7.99
CA ILE A 230 -3.86 -10.83 -7.32
C ILE A 230 -2.67 -10.74 -8.29
N ALA A 231 -2.36 -11.82 -9.01
CA ALA A 231 -1.25 -11.85 -9.96
C ALA A 231 -1.44 -10.88 -11.12
N SER A 232 -2.66 -10.78 -11.65
CA SER A 232 -3.02 -9.85 -12.72
C SER A 232 -2.87 -8.40 -12.27
N LYS A 233 -3.35 -8.07 -11.07
CA LYS A 233 -3.20 -6.74 -10.47
C LYS A 233 -1.75 -6.38 -10.25
N ILE A 234 -0.94 -7.30 -9.72
CA ILE A 234 0.51 -7.10 -9.55
C ILE A 234 1.17 -6.74 -10.89
N ALA A 235 0.81 -7.42 -11.98
CA ALA A 235 1.31 -7.08 -13.31
C ALA A 235 0.79 -5.71 -13.80
N TYR A 236 -0.47 -5.38 -13.51
CA TYR A 236 -1.15 -4.15 -13.91
C TYR A 236 -0.53 -2.87 -13.35
N GLU A 237 -0.13 -2.90 -12.09
CA GLU A 237 0.48 -1.73 -11.43
C GLU A 237 2.00 -1.72 -11.52
N SER A 238 2.59 -2.78 -12.09
CA SER A 238 4.02 -3.00 -11.98
C SER A 238 4.87 -1.87 -12.57
N MET A 239 6.04 -1.66 -11.97
CA MET A 239 7.09 -0.80 -12.50
C MET A 239 8.32 -1.63 -12.88
N PHE A 240 8.79 -1.51 -14.12
CA PHE A 240 9.98 -2.24 -14.59
C PHE A 240 11.21 -1.96 -13.71
N LEU A 241 11.92 -3.03 -13.35
CA LEU A 241 13.10 -2.99 -12.47
C LEU A 241 14.39 -3.37 -13.21
N GLY A 242 14.34 -4.38 -14.09
CA GLY A 242 15.51 -4.80 -14.86
C GLY A 242 15.32 -6.06 -15.69
N GLY A 243 16.34 -6.41 -16.48
CA GLY A 243 16.32 -7.54 -17.41
C GLY A 243 15.80 -7.15 -18.80
N SER A 244 15.03 -8.03 -19.42
CA SER A 244 14.46 -7.89 -20.76
C SER A 244 13.24 -6.97 -20.76
N LEU A 245 13.41 -5.76 -21.29
CA LEU A 245 12.29 -4.84 -21.51
C LEU A 245 11.26 -5.43 -22.49
N THR A 246 11.72 -6.19 -23.49
CA THR A 246 10.85 -6.88 -24.45
C THR A 246 9.90 -7.84 -23.74
N LEU A 247 10.42 -8.70 -22.85
CA LEU A 247 9.58 -9.65 -22.10
C LEU A 247 8.58 -8.92 -21.18
N TYR A 248 9.00 -7.81 -20.58
CA TYR A 248 8.09 -6.98 -19.78
C TYR A 248 6.95 -6.39 -20.62
N MET A 249 7.26 -5.85 -21.81
CA MET A 249 6.25 -5.35 -22.74
C MET A 249 5.30 -6.45 -23.24
N GLU A 250 5.80 -7.65 -23.50
CA GLU A 250 4.96 -8.79 -23.87
C GLU A 250 3.93 -9.15 -22.78
N VAL A 251 4.33 -9.07 -21.50
CA VAL A 251 3.41 -9.27 -20.37
C VAL A 251 2.35 -8.16 -20.35
N ARG A 252 2.73 -6.90 -20.57
CA ARG A 252 1.78 -5.77 -20.65
C ARG A 252 0.81 -5.92 -21.82
N ASP A 253 1.30 -6.30 -23.00
CA ASP A 253 0.48 -6.51 -24.19
C ASP A 253 -0.48 -7.69 -24.04
N ALA A 254 -0.04 -8.74 -23.34
CA ALA A 254 -0.90 -9.88 -23.02
C ALA A 254 -2.09 -9.46 -22.15
N MET A 255 -1.90 -8.55 -21.20
CA MET A 255 -3.00 -8.03 -20.38
C MET A 255 -4.06 -7.30 -21.20
N VAL A 256 -3.63 -6.41 -22.11
CA VAL A 256 -4.54 -5.66 -22.98
C VAL A 256 -5.29 -6.62 -23.92
N ARG A 257 -4.59 -7.64 -24.41
CA ARG A 257 -5.17 -8.66 -25.32
C ARG A 257 -6.21 -9.53 -24.63
N THR A 258 -6.02 -9.90 -23.37
CA THR A 258 -7.01 -10.67 -22.60
C THR A 258 -8.13 -9.81 -22.05
N GLY A 259 -7.94 -8.48 -21.98
CA GLY A 259 -8.90 -7.53 -21.43
C GLY A 259 -8.94 -7.49 -19.90
N VAL A 260 -7.94 -8.10 -19.24
CA VAL A 260 -7.87 -8.16 -17.77
C VAL A 260 -7.63 -6.79 -17.15
N ASP A 261 -7.00 -5.87 -17.88
CA ASP A 261 -6.86 -4.46 -17.51
C ASP A 261 -8.22 -3.81 -17.23
N ARG A 262 -9.21 -4.03 -18.10
CA ARG A 262 -10.57 -3.49 -17.91
C ARG A 262 -11.31 -4.15 -16.76
N MET A 263 -11.04 -5.42 -16.50
CA MET A 263 -11.63 -6.13 -15.35
C MET A 263 -11.12 -5.56 -14.03
N ILE A 264 -9.81 -5.26 -13.96
CA ILE A 264 -9.19 -4.63 -12.79
C ILE A 264 -9.78 -3.23 -12.56
N GLU A 265 -9.93 -2.43 -13.62
CA GLU A 265 -10.58 -1.10 -13.52
C GLU A 265 -12.05 -1.21 -13.08
N GLY A 266 -12.77 -2.23 -13.54
CA GLY A 266 -14.14 -2.51 -13.08
C GLY A 266 -14.21 -2.85 -11.59
N ASP A 267 -13.29 -3.70 -11.10
CA ASP A 267 -13.16 -4.02 -9.67
C ASP A 267 -12.78 -2.77 -8.86
N PHE A 268 -11.93 -1.89 -9.40
CA PHE A 268 -11.59 -0.61 -8.77
C PHE A 268 -12.78 0.33 -8.63
N ASP A 269 -13.57 0.52 -9.68
CA ASP A 269 -14.77 1.35 -9.68
C ASP A 269 -15.83 0.82 -8.69
N HIS A 270 -15.96 -0.50 -8.59
CA HIS A 270 -16.83 -1.15 -7.61
C HIS A 270 -16.36 -0.85 -6.19
N ALA A 271 -15.09 -1.09 -5.89
CA ALA A 271 -14.50 -0.83 -4.57
C ALA A 271 -14.55 0.64 -4.16
N LEU A 272 -14.48 1.57 -5.13
CA LEU A 272 -14.64 3.00 -4.90
C LEU A 272 -16.06 3.35 -4.43
N LYS A 273 -17.09 2.73 -5.01
CA LYS A 273 -18.48 2.89 -4.55
C LYS A 273 -18.66 2.32 -3.16
N ASP A 274 -18.08 1.16 -2.89
CA ASP A 274 -18.19 0.51 -1.58
C ASP A 274 -17.47 1.31 -0.49
N ARG A 275 -16.31 1.91 -0.79
CA ARG A 275 -15.63 2.84 0.12
C ARG A 275 -16.54 4.01 0.48
N LYS A 276 -17.22 4.63 -0.49
CA LYS A 276 -18.13 5.76 -0.23
C LYS A 276 -19.29 5.33 0.67
N ASN A 277 -19.89 4.17 0.40
CA ASN A 277 -20.95 3.61 1.23
C ASN A 277 -20.46 3.31 2.65
N ALA A 278 -19.26 2.74 2.78
CA ALA A 278 -18.63 2.47 4.07
C ALA A 278 -18.36 3.76 4.87
N MET A 279 -17.81 4.80 4.24
CA MET A 279 -17.63 6.11 4.88
C MET A 279 -18.96 6.69 5.36
N HIS A 280 -20.01 6.62 4.55
CA HIS A 280 -21.34 7.11 4.95
C HIS A 280 -21.88 6.36 6.17
N LYS A 281 -21.86 5.02 6.14
CA LYS A 281 -22.26 4.19 7.29
C LYS A 281 -21.47 4.51 8.56
N LEU A 282 -20.15 4.66 8.43
CA LEU A 282 -19.28 5.00 9.56
C LEU A 282 -19.54 6.39 10.12
N LEU A 283 -19.92 7.38 9.28
CA LEU A 283 -20.27 8.73 9.74
C LEU A 283 -21.61 8.77 10.48
N GLU A 284 -22.55 7.91 10.11
CA GLU A 284 -23.87 7.82 10.75
C GLU A 284 -23.90 6.89 11.97
N ALA A 285 -22.91 5.99 12.09
CA ALA A 285 -22.83 5.05 13.19
C ALA A 285 -22.63 5.77 14.54
N HIS A 286 -23.55 5.52 15.48
CA HIS A 286 -23.37 5.94 16.86
C HIS A 286 -22.35 5.05 17.57
N ASN A 287 -21.37 5.66 18.23
CA ASN A 287 -20.27 4.96 18.92
C ASN A 287 -20.78 3.95 19.98
N ASP A 288 -22.00 4.13 20.49
CA ASP A 288 -22.59 3.26 21.51
C ASP A 288 -23.20 1.96 20.95
N THR A 289 -23.45 1.90 19.63
CA THR A 289 -24.16 0.78 18.98
C THR A 289 -23.46 0.24 17.75
N ILE A 290 -22.23 0.68 17.46
CA ILE A 290 -21.51 0.22 16.28
C ILE A 290 -21.11 -1.25 16.46
N ASP A 291 -21.67 -2.10 15.62
CA ASP A 291 -21.31 -3.52 15.56
C ASP A 291 -19.90 -3.73 14.99
N GLU A 292 -19.37 -4.94 15.20
CA GLU A 292 -18.03 -5.31 14.75
C GLU A 292 -17.90 -5.29 13.22
N GLU A 293 -18.99 -5.62 12.51
CA GLU A 293 -19.05 -5.57 11.04
C GLU A 293 -18.84 -4.14 10.53
N THR A 294 -19.54 -3.17 11.10
CA THR A 294 -19.42 -1.75 10.75
C THR A 294 -18.05 -1.22 11.15
N ARG A 295 -17.49 -1.63 12.31
CA ARG A 295 -16.11 -1.27 12.69
C ARG A 295 -15.07 -1.83 11.70
N SER A 296 -15.29 -3.03 11.16
CA SER A 296 -14.39 -3.67 10.17
C SER A 296 -14.33 -2.94 8.83
N LEU A 297 -15.23 -1.98 8.59
CA LEU A 297 -15.18 -1.10 7.43
C LEU A 297 -14.08 -0.04 7.57
N PHE A 298 -13.66 0.28 8.79
CA PHE A 298 -12.73 1.38 9.05
C PHE A 298 -11.27 1.01 8.75
N TYR A 299 -10.87 -0.25 8.99
CA TYR A 299 -9.49 -0.72 8.79
C TYR A 299 -9.45 -2.17 8.27
N PHE A 300 -8.30 -2.59 7.74
CA PHE A 300 -8.09 -3.99 7.39
C PHE A 300 -7.62 -4.81 8.59
N SER A 301 -7.94 -6.11 8.63
CA SER A 301 -7.51 -7.01 9.71
C SER A 301 -5.98 -7.00 9.92
N GLN A 302 -5.21 -6.88 8.84
CA GLN A 302 -3.73 -6.79 8.86
C GLN A 302 -3.20 -5.43 9.37
N GLU A 303 -3.90 -4.32 9.10
CA GLU A 303 -3.49 -2.97 9.57
C GLU A 303 -3.68 -2.77 11.07
N ARG A 304 -4.41 -3.66 11.76
CA ARG A 304 -4.57 -3.61 13.22
C ARG A 304 -3.24 -3.58 13.96
N VAL A 305 -2.20 -4.22 13.41
CA VAL A 305 -0.86 -4.30 14.02
C VAL A 305 -0.04 -3.03 13.76
N GLU A 306 -0.35 -2.27 12.71
CA GLU A 306 0.35 -1.04 12.35
C GLU A 306 -0.12 0.19 13.13
N PHE A 307 -1.37 0.15 13.63
CA PHE A 307 -2.03 1.29 14.30
C PHE A 307 -2.61 0.95 15.69
N SER A 308 -2.15 -0.14 16.31
CA SER A 308 -2.49 -0.53 17.69
C SER A 308 -1.70 0.22 18.74
#